data_AF-A0A090RXG4-F1
#
_entry.id   AF-A0A090RXG4-F1
#
_cell.length_a   1.000
_cell.length_b   1.000
_cell.length_c   1.000
_cell.angle_alpha   90.00
_cell.angle_beta   90.00
_cell.angle_gamma   90.00
#
_symmetry.space_group_name_H-M   'P 1'
#
loop_
_entity.id
_entity.type
_entity.pdbx_description
1 polymer ?
#
loop_
_entity_poly.entity_id
_entity_poly.type
_entity_poly.pdbx_seq_one_letter_code
_entity_poly.pdbx_strand_id
1 'polypeptide(L)'
;MARIGAGMLSTFKEGFIATLLSLLVGIILGFNTRISQGLIEITKGVPYIIAGLLVAGLTGMHPSSAMIAIVFVSWAPLAAHCSSLIAEAKAQPYTHLAPIWGTGRVKVLRHYILPYVMPPLLRHALLRLPVITLSLTALSFIGLGAKPPSPEWGLMIAENLPYIERAPLGVMGPIAGLVLMGVAINLLFDD
;
A
#
# COMPACT_ATOMS: atom_id res chain seq x y z
N MET A 1 14.15 18.46 -16.56
CA MET A 1 12.89 18.69 -15.80
C MET A 1 11.72 17.85 -16.29
N ALA A 2 11.43 17.77 -17.60
CA ALA A 2 10.33 16.96 -18.14
C ALA A 2 10.37 15.47 -17.69
N ARG A 3 11.57 14.85 -17.63
CA ARG A 3 11.75 13.48 -17.14
C ARG A 3 11.39 13.31 -15.65
N ILE A 4 11.70 14.29 -14.80
CA ILE A 4 11.38 14.26 -13.35
C ILE A 4 9.87 14.36 -13.14
N GLY A 5 9.20 15.24 -13.88
CA GLY A 5 7.74 15.38 -13.83
C GLY A 5 7.01 14.14 -14.34
N ALA A 6 7.48 13.55 -15.45
CA ALA A 6 6.96 12.27 -15.93
C ALA A 6 7.14 11.15 -14.90
N GLY A 7 8.27 11.17 -14.16
CA GLY A 7 8.53 10.22 -13.08
C GLY A 7 7.61 10.34 -11.88
N MET A 8 7.15 11.55 -11.57
CA MET A 8 6.16 11.78 -10.51
C MET A 8 4.89 10.99 -10.79
N LEU A 9 4.38 11.13 -12.01
CA LEU A 9 3.13 10.49 -12.44
C LEU A 9 3.26 8.97 -12.46
N SER A 10 4.37 8.41 -12.94
CA SER A 10 4.55 6.95 -12.95
C SER A 10 4.66 6.38 -11.54
N THR A 11 5.52 6.96 -10.70
CA THR A 11 5.75 6.46 -9.34
C THR A 11 4.51 6.62 -8.46
N PHE A 12 3.76 7.72 -8.57
CA PHE A 12 2.51 7.89 -7.83
C PHE A 12 1.43 6.91 -8.30
N LYS A 13 1.32 6.68 -9.62
CA LYS A 13 0.37 5.71 -10.18
C LYS A 13 0.68 4.30 -9.66
N GLU A 14 1.94 3.90 -9.65
CA GLU A 14 2.36 2.60 -9.13
C GLU A 14 2.08 2.48 -7.63
N GLY A 15 2.42 3.49 -6.83
CA GLY A 15 2.08 3.54 -5.41
C GLY A 15 0.59 3.42 -5.14
N PHE A 16 -0.23 4.12 -5.93
CA PHE A 16 -1.69 4.06 -5.84
C PHE A 16 -2.23 2.67 -6.21
N ILE A 17 -1.75 2.06 -7.30
CA ILE A 17 -2.13 0.69 -7.70
C ILE A 17 -1.74 -0.32 -6.61
N ALA A 18 -0.51 -0.26 -6.10
CA ALA A 18 -0.04 -1.13 -5.03
C ALA A 18 -0.93 -1.02 -3.78
N THR A 19 -1.30 0.22 -3.42
CA THR A 19 -2.19 0.50 -2.30
C THR A 19 -3.59 -0.09 -2.52
N LEU A 20 -4.16 0.08 -3.72
CA LEU A 20 -5.47 -0.47 -4.06
C LEU A 20 -5.47 -2.01 -4.03
N LEU A 21 -4.45 -2.64 -4.61
CA LEU A 21 -4.29 -4.10 -4.57
C LEU A 21 -4.15 -4.61 -3.13
N SER A 22 -3.35 -3.92 -2.31
CA SER A 22 -3.18 -4.25 -0.90
C SER A 22 -4.47 -4.11 -0.10
N LEU A 23 -5.27 -3.08 -0.42
CA LEU A 23 -6.58 -2.88 0.18
C LEU A 23 -7.55 -3.99 -0.21
N LEU A 24 -7.59 -4.39 -1.48
CA LEU A 24 -8.45 -5.49 -1.94
C LEU A 24 -8.11 -6.80 -1.24
N VAL A 25 -6.82 -7.16 -1.20
CA VAL A 25 -6.34 -8.35 -0.46
C VAL A 25 -6.64 -8.21 1.03
N GLY A 26 -6.41 -7.02 1.60
CA GLY A 26 -6.69 -6.71 2.99
C GLY A 26 -8.16 -6.89 3.36
N ILE A 27 -9.08 -6.45 2.51
CA ILE A 27 -10.52 -6.64 2.69
C ILE A 27 -10.87 -8.13 2.67
N ILE A 28 -10.44 -8.86 1.63
CA ILE A 28 -10.75 -10.29 1.47
C ILE A 28 -10.25 -11.11 2.67
N LEU A 29 -9.03 -10.87 3.12
CA LEU A 29 -8.44 -11.59 4.25
C LEU A 29 -8.97 -11.09 5.59
N GLY A 30 -9.34 -9.82 5.70
CA GLY A 30 -9.98 -9.25 6.89
C GLY A 30 -11.36 -9.84 7.19
N PHE A 31 -12.17 -10.12 6.15
CA PHE A 31 -13.45 -10.82 6.31
C PHE A 31 -13.29 -12.30 6.71
N ASN A 32 -12.14 -12.91 6.44
CA ASN A 32 -11.83 -14.31 6.71
C ASN A 32 -10.89 -14.48 7.92
N THR A 33 -11.14 -13.71 8.98
CA THR A 33 -10.26 -13.55 10.16
C THR A 33 -9.73 -14.87 10.75
N ARG A 34 -10.54 -15.94 10.77
CA ARG A 34 -10.17 -17.24 11.36
C ARG A 34 -8.96 -17.88 10.67
N ILE A 35 -8.77 -17.65 9.38
CA ILE A 35 -7.67 -18.22 8.59
C ILE A 35 -6.53 -17.21 8.47
N SER A 36 -6.84 -15.92 8.37
CA SER A 36 -5.85 -14.88 8.10
C SER A 36 -5.06 -14.42 9.32
N GLN A 37 -5.54 -14.63 10.56
CA GLN A 37 -4.86 -14.15 11.78
C GLN A 37 -3.37 -14.55 11.86
N GLY A 38 -3.07 -15.83 11.63
CA GLY A 38 -1.68 -16.31 11.64
C GLY A 38 -0.84 -15.67 10.52
N LEU A 39 -1.40 -15.59 9.31
CA LEU A 39 -0.73 -14.99 8.15
C LEU A 39 -0.46 -13.50 8.35
N ILE A 40 -1.40 -12.77 8.96
CA ILE A 40 -1.27 -11.34 9.27
C ILE A 40 -0.08 -11.11 10.20
N GLU A 41 0.04 -11.87 11.28
CA GLU A 41 1.14 -11.68 12.24
C GLU A 41 2.50 -12.04 11.66
N ILE A 42 2.59 -13.12 10.87
CA ILE A 42 3.82 -13.47 10.14
C ILE A 42 4.21 -12.32 9.20
N THR A 43 3.26 -11.84 8.39
CA THR A 43 3.52 -10.85 7.35
C THR A 43 3.87 -9.47 7.92
N LYS A 44 3.26 -9.06 9.04
CA LYS A 44 3.58 -7.80 9.73
C LYS A 44 5.04 -7.73 10.20
N GLY A 45 5.66 -8.87 10.46
CA GLY A 45 7.08 -8.95 10.83
C GLY A 45 8.05 -8.84 9.66
N VAL A 46 7.57 -8.89 8.40
CA VAL A 46 8.42 -8.91 7.22
C VAL A 46 8.69 -7.48 6.71
N PRO A 47 9.96 -7.02 6.67
CA PRO A 47 10.30 -5.74 6.05
C PRO A 47 10.13 -5.79 4.51
N TYR A 48 9.71 -4.67 3.91
CA TYR A 48 9.51 -4.57 2.46
C TYR A 48 10.75 -4.93 1.63
N ILE A 49 11.94 -4.54 2.09
CA ILE A 49 13.20 -4.83 1.39
C ILE A 49 13.47 -6.34 1.36
N ILE A 50 13.23 -7.03 2.47
CA ILE A 50 13.43 -8.49 2.58
C ILE A 50 12.46 -9.22 1.64
N ALA A 51 11.19 -8.82 1.62
CA ALA A 51 10.23 -9.36 0.65
C ALA A 51 10.66 -9.09 -0.80
N GLY A 52 11.18 -7.89 -1.08
CA GLY A 52 11.74 -7.52 -2.37
C GLY A 52 12.84 -8.45 -2.83
N LEU A 53 13.81 -8.72 -1.97
CA LEU A 53 14.93 -9.63 -2.25
C LEU A 53 14.45 -11.06 -2.51
N LEU A 54 13.52 -11.56 -1.71
CA LEU A 54 12.94 -12.89 -1.89
C LEU A 54 12.22 -13.02 -3.25
N VAL A 55 11.35 -12.08 -3.58
CA VAL A 55 10.62 -12.09 -4.85
C VAL A 55 11.59 -11.93 -6.03
N ALA A 56 12.60 -11.07 -5.91
CA ALA A 56 13.61 -10.90 -6.94
C ALA A 56 14.40 -12.19 -7.22
N GLY A 57 14.78 -12.92 -6.17
CA GLY A 57 15.45 -14.22 -6.28
C GLY A 57 14.59 -15.29 -6.95
N LEU A 58 13.26 -15.27 -6.74
CA LEU A 58 12.33 -16.21 -7.34
C LEU A 58 11.93 -15.85 -8.78
N THR A 59 11.84 -14.56 -9.10
CA THR A 59 11.31 -14.06 -10.38
C THR A 59 12.39 -13.62 -11.38
N GLY A 60 13.67 -13.67 -11.00
CA GLY A 60 14.78 -13.28 -11.87
C GLY A 60 14.84 -11.77 -12.17
N MET A 61 14.52 -10.92 -11.18
CA MET A 61 14.53 -9.46 -11.31
C MET A 61 13.67 -8.92 -12.47
N HIS A 62 12.38 -9.30 -12.46
CA HIS A 62 11.38 -8.77 -13.39
C HIS A 62 10.92 -7.35 -12.96
N PRO A 63 10.53 -6.44 -13.88
CA PRO A 63 10.07 -5.09 -13.54
C PRO A 63 8.91 -5.03 -12.54
N SER A 64 8.07 -6.07 -12.48
CA SER A 64 6.96 -6.18 -11.53
C SER A 64 7.35 -6.77 -10.16
N SER A 65 8.61 -7.18 -9.95
CA SER A 65 9.03 -7.86 -8.73
C SER A 65 8.88 -6.96 -7.49
N ALA A 66 9.24 -5.68 -7.58
CA ALA A 66 8.97 -4.70 -6.54
C ALA A 66 7.47 -4.61 -6.19
N MET A 67 6.60 -4.48 -7.21
CA MET A 67 5.15 -4.40 -7.00
C MET A 67 4.61 -5.64 -6.28
N ILE A 68 5.00 -6.83 -6.72
CA ILE A 68 4.57 -8.10 -6.13
C ILE A 68 5.04 -8.19 -4.67
N ALA A 69 6.31 -7.85 -4.40
CA ALA A 69 6.87 -7.87 -3.05
C ALA A 69 6.16 -6.91 -2.10
N ILE A 70 5.86 -5.70 -2.57
CA ILE A 70 5.13 -4.71 -1.77
C ILE A 70 3.73 -5.23 -1.46
N VAL A 71 2.96 -5.62 -2.49
CA VAL A 71 1.58 -6.13 -2.32
C VAL A 71 1.56 -7.36 -1.41
N PHE A 72 2.59 -8.21 -1.43
CA PHE A 72 2.71 -9.39 -0.56
C PHE A 72 2.82 -9.05 0.93
N VAL A 73 3.27 -7.84 1.28
CA VAL A 73 3.48 -7.42 2.67
C VAL A 73 2.46 -6.37 3.12
N SER A 74 2.12 -5.40 2.27
CA SER A 74 1.31 -4.23 2.65
C SER A 74 -0.16 -4.53 2.95
N TRP A 75 -0.68 -5.69 2.54
CA TRP A 75 -2.05 -6.10 2.82
C TRP A 75 -2.30 -6.41 4.31
N ALA A 76 -1.29 -6.90 5.04
CA ALA A 76 -1.49 -7.47 6.37
C ALA A 76 -2.00 -6.45 7.41
N PRO A 77 -1.45 -5.21 7.50
CA PRO A 77 -2.01 -4.19 8.40
C PRO A 77 -3.44 -3.78 8.02
N LEU A 78 -3.78 -3.79 6.73
CA LEU A 78 -5.14 -3.48 6.26
C LEU A 78 -6.12 -4.61 6.62
N ALA A 79 -5.70 -5.88 6.50
CA ALA A 79 -6.49 -7.02 6.94
C ALA A 79 -6.72 -7.04 8.45
N ALA A 80 -5.70 -6.69 9.24
CA ALA A 80 -5.81 -6.57 10.69
C ALA A 80 -6.85 -5.50 11.07
N HIS A 81 -6.74 -4.31 10.46
CA HIS A 81 -7.68 -3.21 10.68
C HIS A 81 -9.10 -3.53 10.21
N CYS A 82 -9.25 -4.18 9.06
CA CYS A 82 -10.54 -4.64 8.57
C CYS A 82 -11.18 -5.64 9.57
N SER A 83 -10.39 -6.59 10.08
CA SER A 83 -10.86 -7.57 11.07
C SER A 83 -11.30 -6.90 12.38
N SER A 84 -10.55 -5.90 12.87
CA SER A 84 -10.92 -5.18 14.09
C SER A 84 -12.21 -4.38 13.91
N LEU A 85 -12.36 -3.68 12.79
CA LEU A 85 -13.58 -2.92 12.47
C LEU A 85 -14.80 -3.83 12.29
N ILE A 86 -14.63 -5.02 11.71
CA ILE A 86 -15.72 -6.00 11.60
C ILE A 86 -16.13 -6.51 12.98
N ALA A 87 -15.17 -6.77 13.87
CA ALA A 87 -15.46 -7.21 15.24
C ALA A 87 -16.22 -6.12 16.01
N GLU A 88 -15.78 -4.86 15.88
CA GLU A 88 -16.44 -3.70 16.47
C GLU A 88 -17.86 -3.53 15.92
N ALA A 89 -18.03 -3.55 14.59
CA ALA A 89 -19.33 -3.44 13.94
C ALA A 89 -20.31 -4.53 14.41
N LYS A 90 -19.82 -5.76 14.66
CA LYS A 90 -20.65 -6.88 15.13
C LYS A 90 -21.05 -6.75 16.60
N ALA A 91 -20.25 -6.07 17.42
CA ALA A 91 -20.52 -5.83 18.84
C ALA A 91 -21.57 -4.74 19.06
N GLN A 92 -21.98 -4.02 18.02
CA GLN A 92 -22.96 -2.95 18.13
C GLN A 92 -24.38 -3.48 18.39
N PRO A 93 -25.23 -2.75 19.14
CA PRO A 93 -26.58 -3.22 19.48
C PRO A 93 -27.46 -3.51 18.25
N TYR A 94 -27.34 -2.70 17.20
CA TYR A 94 -28.14 -2.85 15.97
C TYR A 94 -27.84 -4.13 15.20
N THR A 95 -26.62 -4.68 15.26
CA THR A 95 -26.30 -5.98 14.64
C THR A 95 -26.86 -7.16 15.42
N HIS A 96 -26.96 -7.04 16.75
CA HIS A 96 -27.55 -8.08 17.61
C HIS A 96 -29.08 -8.16 17.49
N LEU A 97 -29.76 -7.05 17.21
CA LEU A 97 -31.22 -7.01 17.03
C LEU A 97 -31.67 -7.45 15.63
N ALA A 98 -30.79 -7.40 14.63
CA ALA A 98 -31.13 -7.72 13.23
C ALA A 98 -31.74 -9.13 13.00
N PRO A 99 -31.28 -10.21 13.67
CA PRO A 99 -31.90 -11.53 13.56
C PRO A 99 -33.32 -11.59 14.13
N ILE A 100 -33.61 -10.80 15.18
CA ILE A 100 -34.95 -10.73 15.80
C ILE A 100 -35.96 -10.19 14.78
N TRP A 101 -35.52 -9.31 13.88
CA TRP A 101 -36.34 -8.70 12.84
C TRP A 101 -36.32 -9.51 11.52
N GLY A 102 -35.82 -10.75 11.53
CA GLY A 102 -35.77 -11.62 10.36
C GLY A 102 -34.77 -11.17 9.28
N THR A 103 -33.80 -10.31 9.64
CA THR A 103 -32.84 -9.79 8.67
C THR A 103 -31.78 -10.85 8.33
N GLY A 104 -31.69 -11.25 7.06
CA GLY A 104 -30.69 -12.22 6.61
C GLY A 104 -29.24 -11.74 6.76
N ARG A 105 -28.31 -12.67 7.02
CA ARG A 105 -26.87 -12.39 7.25
C ARG A 105 -26.21 -11.53 6.16
N VAL A 106 -26.58 -11.75 4.90
CA VAL A 106 -26.05 -10.98 3.75
C VAL A 106 -26.51 -9.52 3.80
N LYS A 107 -27.75 -9.27 4.23
CA LYS A 107 -28.30 -7.91 4.35
C LYS A 107 -27.63 -7.16 5.50
N VAL A 108 -27.39 -7.85 6.63
CA VAL A 108 -26.62 -7.31 7.76
C VAL A 108 -25.20 -6.92 7.30
N LEU A 109 -24.52 -7.83 6.60
CA LEU A 109 -23.17 -7.59 6.11
C LEU A 109 -23.11 -6.38 5.17
N ARG A 110 -23.97 -6.34 4.15
CA ARG A 110 -23.91 -5.31 3.09
C ARG A 110 -24.39 -3.93 3.54
N HIS A 111 -25.39 -3.88 4.43
CA HIS A 111 -26.07 -2.62 4.77
C HIS A 111 -25.68 -2.05 6.14
N TYR A 112 -25.05 -2.85 7.02
CA TYR A 112 -24.65 -2.41 8.36
C TYR A 112 -23.15 -2.53 8.57
N ILE A 113 -22.54 -3.66 8.21
CA ILE A 113 -21.11 -3.88 8.47
C ILE A 113 -20.23 -3.19 7.41
N LEU A 114 -20.50 -3.42 6.13
CA LEU A 114 -19.70 -2.86 5.04
C LEU A 114 -19.64 -1.32 5.06
N PRO A 115 -20.76 -0.57 5.17
CA PRO A 115 -20.70 0.89 5.23
C PRO A 115 -20.01 1.43 6.50
N TYR A 116 -19.97 0.66 7.59
CA TYR A 116 -19.22 1.01 8.80
C TYR A 116 -17.71 0.83 8.61
N VAL A 117 -17.29 -0.29 8.01
CA VAL A 117 -15.87 -0.66 7.88
C VAL A 117 -15.17 0.14 6.76
N MET A 118 -15.86 0.44 5.67
CA MET A 118 -15.22 0.97 4.46
C MET A 118 -14.58 2.36 4.63
N PRO A 119 -15.24 3.38 5.23
CA PRO A 119 -14.63 4.70 5.39
C PRO A 119 -13.30 4.71 6.18
N PRO A 120 -13.21 4.14 7.40
CA PRO A 120 -11.95 4.13 8.15
C PRO A 120 -10.90 3.25 7.47
N LEU A 121 -11.30 2.17 6.79
CA LEU A 121 -10.36 1.32 6.06
C LEU A 121 -9.76 2.01 4.84
N LEU A 122 -10.55 2.79 4.10
CA LEU A 122 -10.08 3.63 3.00
C LEU A 122 -9.12 4.72 3.48
N ARG A 123 -9.43 5.41 4.59
CA ARG A 123 -8.52 6.38 5.23
C ARG A 123 -7.19 5.73 5.58
N HIS A 124 -7.20 4.55 6.21
CA HIS A 124 -5.98 3.81 6.53
C HIS A 124 -5.19 3.43 5.27
N ALA A 125 -5.85 2.95 4.21
CA ALA A 125 -5.16 2.64 2.96
C ALA A 125 -4.48 3.86 2.34
N LEU A 126 -5.16 5.00 2.29
CA LEU A 126 -4.62 6.23 1.73
C LEU A 126 -3.44 6.77 2.56
N LEU A 127 -3.52 6.71 3.90
CA LEU A 127 -2.40 7.07 4.78
C LEU A 127 -1.17 6.17 4.59
N ARG A 128 -1.33 4.95 4.06
CA ARG A 128 -0.20 4.05 3.75
C ARG A 128 0.44 4.31 2.39
N LEU A 129 -0.24 5.02 1.49
CA LEU A 129 0.24 5.30 0.13
C LEU A 129 1.66 5.93 0.12
N PRO A 130 2.01 6.91 1.00
CA PRO A 130 3.38 7.43 1.11
C PRO A 130 4.43 6.36 1.38
N VAL A 131 4.22 5.54 2.41
CA VAL A 131 5.16 4.47 2.79
C VAL A 131 5.30 3.42 1.69
N ILE A 132 4.19 3.05 1.04
CA ILE A 132 4.17 2.08 -0.06
C ILE A 132 4.96 2.61 -1.25
N THR A 133 4.75 3.87 -1.62
CA THR A 133 5.42 4.52 -2.76
C THR A 133 6.91 4.72 -2.50
N LEU A 134 7.26 5.14 -1.28
CA LEU A 134 8.65 5.26 -0.85
C LEU A 134 9.34 3.88 -0.89
N SER A 135 8.66 2.82 -0.46
CA SER A 135 9.21 1.47 -0.49
C SER A 135 9.39 0.94 -1.91
N LEU A 136 8.45 1.20 -2.82
CA LEU A 136 8.62 0.93 -4.26
C LEU A 136 9.83 1.67 -4.84
N THR A 137 9.96 2.96 -4.50
CA THR A 137 11.09 3.79 -4.93
C THR A 137 12.41 3.21 -4.42
N ALA A 138 12.47 2.79 -3.16
CA ALA A 138 13.66 2.18 -2.57
C ALA A 138 14.04 0.86 -3.24
N LEU A 139 13.06 0.01 -3.56
CA LEU A 139 13.30 -1.23 -4.30
C LEU A 139 13.77 -0.96 -5.75
N SER A 140 13.17 0.03 -6.41
CA SER A 140 13.57 0.49 -7.75
C SER A 140 14.99 1.05 -7.76
N PHE A 141 15.37 1.80 -6.71
CA PHE A 141 16.73 2.30 -6.51
C PHE A 141 17.78 1.17 -6.39
N ILE A 142 17.43 0.04 -5.76
CA ILE A 142 18.31 -1.14 -5.61
C ILE A 142 18.27 -2.04 -6.87
N GLY A 143 17.53 -1.65 -7.92
CA GLY A 143 17.45 -2.39 -9.18
C GLY A 143 16.43 -3.53 -9.20
N LEU A 144 15.51 -3.55 -8.23
CA LEU A 144 14.41 -4.53 -8.13
C LEU A 144 13.08 -3.99 -8.72
N GLY A 145 13.07 -2.76 -9.23
CA GLY A 145 11.89 -2.10 -9.81
C GLY A 145 11.99 -1.98 -11.32
N ALA A 146 11.51 -0.86 -11.87
CA ALA A 146 11.57 -0.68 -13.31
C ALA A 146 12.99 -0.54 -13.85
N LYS A 147 13.07 -0.80 -15.16
CA LYS A 147 14.30 -0.76 -15.94
C LYS A 147 14.28 0.46 -16.87
N PRO A 148 15.44 0.95 -17.33
CA PRO A 148 15.50 1.97 -18.37
C PRO A 148 14.70 1.52 -19.61
N PRO A 149 13.97 2.40 -20.31
CA PRO A 149 13.94 3.87 -20.21
C PRO A 149 12.85 4.44 -19.28
N SER A 150 12.34 3.66 -18.32
CA SER A 150 11.28 4.13 -17.42
C SER A 150 11.68 5.41 -16.66
N PRO A 151 10.74 6.36 -16.47
CA PRO A 151 11.00 7.56 -15.67
C PRO A 151 10.75 7.33 -14.17
N GLU A 152 10.76 6.10 -13.65
CA GLU A 152 10.56 5.88 -12.20
C GLU A 152 11.59 6.62 -11.35
N TRP A 153 11.11 7.26 -10.28
CA TRP A 153 11.96 8.05 -9.39
C TRP A 153 13.07 7.23 -8.71
N GLY A 154 12.84 5.97 -8.37
CA GLY A 154 13.86 5.13 -7.74
C GLY A 154 15.04 4.86 -8.67
N LEU A 155 14.74 4.46 -9.90
CA LEU A 155 15.72 4.31 -10.96
C LEU A 155 16.43 5.63 -11.28
N MET A 156 15.69 6.74 -11.37
CA MET A 156 16.29 8.05 -11.62
C MET A 156 17.27 8.46 -10.52
N ILE A 157 16.95 8.21 -9.25
CA ILE A 157 17.88 8.48 -8.15
C ILE A 157 19.15 7.63 -8.32
N ALA A 158 19.00 6.35 -8.64
CA ALA A 158 20.14 5.44 -8.83
C ALA A 158 21.07 5.88 -9.97
N GLU A 159 20.49 6.31 -11.12
CA GLU A 159 21.25 6.79 -12.27
C GLU A 159 21.99 8.11 -12.00
N ASN A 160 21.42 9.00 -11.17
CA ASN A 160 21.97 10.34 -10.92
C ASN A 160 22.90 10.39 -9.70
N LEU A 161 22.93 9.36 -8.86
CA LEU A 161 23.75 9.33 -7.64
C LEU A 161 25.26 9.54 -7.91
N PRO A 162 25.89 8.92 -8.93
CA PRO A 162 27.30 9.15 -9.24
C PRO A 162 27.61 10.59 -9.72
N TYR A 163 26.58 11.33 -10.15
CA TYR A 163 26.70 12.67 -10.70
C TYR A 163 26.13 13.75 -9.77
N ILE A 164 25.90 13.41 -8.50
CA ILE A 164 25.23 14.29 -7.53
C ILE A 164 25.95 15.64 -7.35
N GLU A 165 27.29 15.66 -7.39
CA GLU A 165 28.09 16.89 -7.31
C GLU A 165 27.89 17.82 -8.51
N ARG A 166 27.59 17.25 -9.69
CA ARG A 166 27.42 17.98 -10.94
C ARG A 166 25.96 18.40 -11.17
N ALA A 167 25.01 17.55 -10.78
CA ALA A 167 23.59 17.72 -11.05
C ALA A 167 22.74 17.28 -9.85
N PRO A 168 22.80 17.99 -8.70
CA PRO A 168 22.13 17.57 -7.47
C PRO A 168 20.60 17.51 -7.61
N LEU A 169 20.03 18.33 -8.50
CA LEU A 169 18.60 18.36 -8.79
C LEU A 169 18.04 17.04 -9.31
N GLY A 170 18.87 16.20 -9.94
CA GLY A 170 18.46 14.87 -10.42
C GLY A 170 18.08 13.91 -9.28
N VAL A 171 18.68 14.10 -8.09
CA VAL A 171 18.41 13.31 -6.88
C VAL A 171 17.44 14.04 -5.96
N MET A 172 17.64 15.35 -5.74
CA MET A 172 16.80 16.14 -4.82
C MET A 172 15.36 16.29 -5.30
N GLY A 173 15.12 16.36 -6.61
CA GLY A 173 13.77 16.50 -7.17
C GLY A 173 12.84 15.35 -6.79
N PRO A 174 13.19 14.09 -7.11
CA PRO A 174 12.43 12.91 -6.66
C PRO A 174 12.23 12.83 -5.14
N ILE A 175 13.27 13.13 -4.34
CA ILE A 175 13.19 13.10 -2.87
C ILE A 175 12.18 14.13 -2.36
N ALA A 176 12.27 15.38 -2.83
CA ALA A 176 11.33 16.44 -2.46
C ALA A 176 9.89 16.08 -2.87
N GLY A 177 9.72 15.48 -4.05
CA GLY A 177 8.42 15.01 -4.51
C GLY A 177 7.79 13.93 -3.63
N LEU A 178 8.57 12.98 -3.13
CA LEU A 178 8.09 11.97 -2.17
C LEU A 178 7.71 12.58 -0.83
N VAL A 179 8.50 13.54 -0.32
CA VAL A 179 8.19 14.26 0.92
C VAL A 179 6.89 15.04 0.77
N LEU A 180 6.74 15.80 -0.33
CA LEU A 180 5.53 16.56 -0.61
C LEU A 180 4.30 15.66 -0.72
N MET A 181 4.43 14.47 -1.32
CA MET A 181 3.34 13.50 -1.37
C MET A 181 2.92 13.04 0.03
N GLY A 182 3.90 12.71 0.88
CA GLY A 182 3.65 12.32 2.26
C GLY A 182 2.95 13.42 3.05
N VAL A 183 3.42 14.66 2.94
CA VAL A 183 2.82 15.82 3.60
C VAL A 183 1.40 16.06 3.08
N ALA A 184 1.20 16.09 1.76
CA ALA A 184 -0.10 16.34 1.16
C ALA A 184 -1.15 15.31 1.59
N ILE A 185 -0.79 14.03 1.66
CA ILE A 185 -1.69 12.97 2.10
C ILE A 185 -1.98 13.09 3.60
N ASN A 186 -1.00 13.37 4.45
CA ASN A 186 -1.26 13.55 5.87
C ASN A 186 -2.19 14.75 6.12
N LEU A 187 -1.91 15.90 5.49
CA LEU A 187 -2.75 17.10 5.59
C LEU A 187 -4.18 16.89 5.10
N LEU A 188 -4.40 16.05 4.09
CA LEU A 188 -5.73 15.71 3.60
C LEU A 188 -6.60 14.97 4.64
N PHE A 189 -5.95 14.29 5.59
CA PHE A 189 -6.61 13.52 6.64
C PHE A 189 -6.35 14.09 8.03
N ASP A 190 -5.84 15.32 8.12
CA ASP A 190 -5.61 16.02 9.38
C ASP A 190 -6.92 16.75 9.74
N ASP A 191 -7.89 15.96 10.20
CA ASP A 191 -9.22 16.34 10.73
C ASP A 191 -9.62 15.35 11.85
#